data_AF-A0A7T5VDP9-F1
#
_entry.id   AF-A0A7T5VDP9-F1
#
_cell.length_a   1.000
_cell.length_b   1.000
_cell.length_c   1.000
_cell.angle_alpha   90.00
_cell.angle_beta   90.00
_cell.angle_gamma   90.00
#
_symmetry.space_group_name_H-M   'P 1'
#
loop_
_entity.id
_entity.type
_entity.pdbx_description
1 polymer ?
#
loop_
_entity_poly.entity_id
_entity_poly.type
_entity_poly.pdbx_seq_one_letter_code
_entity_poly.pdbx_strand_id
1 'polypeptide(L)'
;MVFFWVLSVVGTAFAVEQWRTPQPRDPERAQIIDALRARLAHFDPQAYQMVFVVRELCISSTKGWLSVDPRSADGRSHYETVNATLKRHRQQWVVEEIACGEEDCPPGTDAEALRRHIDPKCP
;
A
#
# COMPACT_ATOMS: atom_id res chain seq x y z
N MET A 1 14.14 -41.67 -43.09
CA MET A 1 14.31 -40.35 -42.43
C MET A 1 13.10 -40.12 -41.54
N VAL A 2 13.26 -40.23 -40.22
CA VAL A 2 12.18 -39.99 -39.25
C VAL A 2 12.38 -38.61 -38.66
N PHE A 3 11.46 -37.68 -38.95
CA PHE A 3 11.46 -36.33 -38.38
C PHE A 3 10.84 -36.38 -36.98
N PHE A 4 11.65 -36.19 -35.95
CA PHE A 4 11.17 -35.96 -34.59
C PHE A 4 10.80 -34.48 -34.43
N TRP A 5 9.51 -34.19 -34.28
CA TRP A 5 9.02 -32.89 -33.83
C TRP A 5 9.15 -32.82 -32.31
N VAL A 6 9.98 -31.92 -31.79
CA VAL A 6 10.02 -31.58 -30.37
C VAL A 6 8.97 -30.50 -30.13
N LEU A 7 7.84 -30.88 -29.51
CA LEU A 7 6.87 -29.93 -28.97
C LEU A 7 7.49 -29.27 -27.73
N SER A 8 7.93 -28.02 -27.85
CA SER A 8 8.36 -27.22 -26.70
C SER A 8 7.11 -26.68 -26.00
N VAL A 9 6.73 -27.28 -24.88
CA VAL A 9 5.69 -26.75 -23.99
C VAL A 9 6.29 -25.56 -23.25
N VAL A 10 5.96 -24.33 -23.67
CA VAL A 10 6.26 -23.12 -22.90
C VAL A 10 5.29 -23.05 -21.73
N GLY A 11 5.71 -23.53 -20.57
CA GLY A 11 4.96 -23.37 -19.33
C GLY A 11 5.05 -21.93 -18.84
N THR A 12 3.93 -21.20 -18.85
CA THR A 12 3.79 -19.94 -18.14
C THR A 12 3.76 -20.22 -16.64
N ALA A 13 4.86 -19.92 -15.95
CA ALA A 13 4.87 -19.92 -14.49
C ALA A 13 4.04 -18.74 -13.98
N PHE A 14 2.89 -19.02 -13.37
CA PHE A 14 2.18 -18.03 -12.57
C PHE A 14 2.98 -17.80 -11.28
N ALA A 15 3.66 -16.65 -11.17
CA ALA A 15 4.29 -16.26 -9.92
C ALA A 15 3.18 -16.01 -8.89
N VAL A 16 3.18 -16.78 -7.81
CA VAL A 16 2.32 -16.50 -6.65
C VAL A 16 2.69 -15.12 -6.14
N GLU A 17 1.70 -14.25 -6.04
CA GLU A 17 1.89 -12.89 -5.53
C GLU A 17 2.35 -12.96 -4.07
N GLN A 18 3.65 -12.70 -3.84
CA GLN A 18 4.25 -12.78 -2.52
C GLN A 18 3.98 -11.49 -1.74
N TRP A 19 3.34 -11.64 -0.59
CA TRP A 19 3.08 -10.54 0.34
C TRP A 19 4.21 -10.38 1.32
N ARG A 20 4.56 -9.13 1.60
CA ARG A 20 5.64 -8.78 2.52
C ARG A 20 5.42 -7.44 3.20
N THR A 21 6.11 -7.25 4.31
CA THR A 21 6.21 -5.97 5.01
C THR A 21 7.62 -5.41 4.85
N PRO A 22 7.81 -4.33 4.06
CA PRO A 22 9.08 -3.61 3.97
C PRO A 22 9.56 -3.17 5.35
N GLN A 23 10.80 -3.47 5.67
CA GLN A 23 11.38 -3.14 6.96
C GLN A 23 11.58 -1.63 7.12
N PRO A 24 11.71 -1.09 8.35
CA PRO A 24 11.81 0.34 8.59
C PRO A 24 12.86 1.13 7.81
N ARG A 25 13.94 0.48 7.38
CA ARG A 25 15.05 1.08 6.62
C ARG A 25 15.06 0.70 5.13
N ASP A 26 14.03 -0.01 4.68
CA ASP A 26 13.88 -0.37 3.26
C ASP A 26 13.53 0.90 2.45
N PRO A 27 14.26 1.24 1.38
CA PRO A 27 13.94 2.38 0.53
C PRO A 27 12.52 2.29 -0.06
N GLU A 28 11.98 1.09 -0.27
CA GLU A 28 10.60 0.93 -0.74
C GLU A 28 9.59 1.41 0.30
N ARG A 29 9.88 1.22 1.60
CA ARG A 29 9.04 1.77 2.68
C ARG A 29 9.05 3.30 2.64
N ALA A 30 10.21 3.91 2.44
CA ALA A 30 10.30 5.37 2.33
C ALA A 30 9.46 5.90 1.16
N GLN A 31 9.56 5.25 -0.01
CA GLN A 31 8.75 5.62 -1.19
C GLN A 31 7.24 5.56 -0.92
N ILE A 32 6.78 4.52 -0.20
CA ILE A 32 5.37 4.36 0.16
C ILE A 32 4.90 5.48 1.10
N ILE A 33 5.71 5.82 2.12
CA ILE A 33 5.37 6.90 3.06
C ILE A 33 5.41 8.26 2.36
N ASP A 34 6.34 8.48 1.44
CA ASP A 34 6.40 9.70 0.63
C ASP A 34 5.18 9.83 -0.29
N ALA A 35 4.72 8.72 -0.88
CA ALA A 35 3.49 8.70 -1.67
C ALA A 35 2.25 9.05 -0.83
N LEU A 36 2.16 8.54 0.41
CA LEU A 36 1.10 8.92 1.34
C LEU A 36 1.16 10.42 1.67
N ARG A 37 2.35 10.93 2.00
CA ARG A 37 2.57 12.34 2.31
C ARG A 37 2.12 13.24 1.15
N ALA A 38 2.52 12.91 -0.07
CA ALA A 38 2.12 13.64 -1.26
C ALA A 38 0.59 13.60 -1.44
N ARG A 39 -0.05 12.45 -1.20
CA ARG A 39 -1.51 12.32 -1.31
C ARG A 39 -2.23 13.18 -0.28
N LEU A 40 -1.84 13.11 1.00
CA LEU A 40 -2.45 13.89 2.09
C LEU A 40 -2.22 15.39 1.93
N ALA A 41 -1.08 15.79 1.36
CA ALA A 41 -0.77 17.20 1.10
C ALA A 41 -1.72 17.89 0.12
N HIS A 42 -2.50 17.14 -0.67
CA HIS A 42 -3.57 17.72 -1.49
C HIS A 42 -4.73 18.26 -0.64
N PHE A 43 -4.91 17.75 0.59
CA PHE A 43 -5.96 18.15 1.51
C PHE A 43 -5.42 19.05 2.63
N ASP A 44 -4.23 18.73 3.15
CA ASP A 44 -3.55 19.50 4.19
C ASP A 44 -2.05 19.62 3.90
N PRO A 45 -1.54 20.81 3.54
CA PRO A 45 -0.11 21.04 3.31
C PRO A 45 0.79 20.67 4.51
N GLN A 46 0.26 20.63 5.74
CA GLN A 46 1.03 20.23 6.93
C GLN A 46 1.42 18.75 6.91
N ALA A 47 0.79 17.92 6.06
CA ALA A 47 1.17 16.53 5.88
C ALA A 47 2.67 16.35 5.60
N TYR A 48 3.33 17.33 4.94
CA TYR A 48 4.76 17.29 4.69
C TYR A 48 5.64 17.31 5.93
N GLN A 49 5.12 17.83 7.04
CA GLN A 49 5.83 17.99 8.31
C GLN A 49 5.46 16.89 9.32
N MET A 50 4.48 16.05 9.00
CA MET A 50 4.01 14.99 9.89
C MET A 50 4.98 13.80 9.92
N VAL A 51 5.06 13.19 11.11
CA VAL A 51 5.70 11.90 11.33
C VAL A 51 4.63 10.82 11.27
N PHE A 52 4.80 9.84 10.38
CA PHE A 52 3.86 8.73 10.24
C PHE A 52 4.38 7.51 11.00
N VAL A 53 3.66 7.11 12.05
CA VAL A 53 3.93 5.87 12.76
C VAL A 53 3.16 4.75 12.10
N VAL A 54 3.88 3.85 11.42
CA VAL A 54 3.26 2.72 10.70
C VAL A 54 2.75 1.67 11.68
N ARG A 55 1.44 1.42 11.65
CA ARG A 55 0.76 0.34 12.38
C ARG A 55 0.78 -0.95 11.58
N GLU A 56 0.45 -0.83 10.30
CA GLU A 56 0.40 -1.95 9.37
C GLU A 56 0.94 -1.49 8.02
N LEU A 57 1.83 -2.29 7.43
CA LEU A 57 2.25 -2.12 6.06
C LEU A 57 2.36 -3.51 5.43
N CYS A 58 1.61 -3.72 4.36
CA CYS A 58 1.54 -4.99 3.70
C CYS A 58 1.47 -4.76 2.19
N ILE A 59 2.45 -5.23 1.45
CA ILE A 59 2.49 -5.05 -0.01
C ILE A 59 2.73 -6.36 -0.72
N SER A 60 2.24 -6.42 -1.94
CA SER A 60 2.66 -7.37 -2.94
C SER A 60 3.59 -6.71 -3.98
N SER A 61 3.78 -7.35 -5.12
CA SER A 61 4.48 -6.74 -6.25
C SER A 61 3.71 -5.58 -6.88
N THR A 62 2.38 -5.51 -6.74
CA THR A 62 1.51 -4.57 -7.48
C THR A 62 0.56 -3.75 -6.64
N LYS A 63 0.19 -4.20 -5.44
CA LYS A 63 -0.79 -3.52 -4.58
C LYS A 63 -0.43 -3.67 -3.10
N GLY A 64 -1.14 -2.98 -2.23
CA GLY A 64 -0.90 -3.09 -0.80
C GLY A 64 -1.89 -2.34 0.08
N TRP A 65 -1.59 -2.40 1.36
CA TRP A 65 -2.29 -1.76 2.45
C TRP A 65 -1.30 -1.02 3.36
N LEU A 66 -1.73 0.15 3.81
CA LEU A 66 -1.00 0.99 4.74
C LEU A 66 -1.96 1.51 5.81
N SER A 67 -1.59 1.36 7.07
CA SER A 67 -2.26 1.98 8.22
C SER A 67 -1.21 2.72 9.04
N VAL A 68 -1.42 4.01 9.27
CA VAL A 68 -0.49 4.87 10.00
C VAL A 68 -1.21 5.76 11.00
N ASP A 69 -0.54 6.08 12.10
CA ASP A 69 -0.92 7.17 13.00
C ASP A 69 -0.04 8.39 12.69
N PRO A 70 -0.58 9.45 12.07
CA PRO A 70 0.14 10.70 11.89
C PRO A 70 0.37 11.38 13.24
N ARG A 71 1.51 12.06 13.36
CA ARG A 71 1.89 12.87 14.52
C ARG A 71 2.55 14.16 14.06
N SER A 72 2.48 15.20 14.88
CA SER A 72 3.27 16.42 14.63
C SER A 72 4.76 16.11 14.67
N ALA A 73 5.58 16.95 14.03
CA ALA A 73 7.03 16.78 13.98
C ALA A 73 7.69 16.70 15.36
N ASP A 74 7.14 17.43 16.33
CA ASP A 74 7.59 17.43 17.73
C ASP A 74 6.98 16.30 18.58
N GLY A 75 6.10 15.48 17.98
CA GLY A 75 5.45 14.34 18.61
C GLY A 75 4.37 14.67 19.65
N ARG A 76 4.00 15.95 19.82
CA ARG A 76 3.02 16.37 20.85
C ARG A 76 1.57 16.14 20.43
N SER A 77 1.28 16.30 19.14
CA SER A 77 -0.05 16.10 18.58
C SER A 77 -0.17 14.74 17.94
N HIS A 78 -1.29 14.08 18.20
CA HIS A 78 -1.69 12.82 17.59
C HIS A 78 -2.92 13.08 16.74
N TYR A 79 -2.93 12.53 15.53
CA TYR A 79 -4.04 12.67 14.59
C TYR A 79 -4.72 11.32 14.36
N GLU A 80 -5.86 11.37 13.69
CA GLU A 80 -6.63 10.18 13.33
C GLU A 80 -5.82 9.23 12.45
N THR A 81 -6.05 7.92 12.65
CA THR A 81 -5.38 6.88 11.88
C THR A 81 -5.77 7.01 10.41
N VAL A 82 -4.77 7.05 9.54
CA VAL A 82 -4.98 7.03 8.09
C VAL A 82 -4.79 5.61 7.59
N ASN A 83 -5.82 5.09 6.94
CA ASN A 83 -5.82 3.78 6.30
C ASN A 83 -5.91 3.98 4.77
N ALA A 84 -5.12 3.23 4.00
CA ALA A 84 -5.04 3.43 2.57
C ALA A 84 -4.69 2.16 1.80
N THR A 85 -5.23 2.06 0.59
CA THR A 85 -4.78 1.09 -0.42
C THR A 85 -3.65 1.68 -1.25
N LEU A 86 -2.73 0.80 -1.65
CA LEU A 86 -1.56 1.15 -2.43
C LEU A 86 -1.62 0.44 -3.77
N LYS A 87 -1.05 1.08 -4.80
CA LYS A 87 -0.84 0.49 -6.11
C LYS A 87 0.52 0.86 -6.65
N ARG A 88 1.13 -0.06 -7.38
CA ARG A 88 2.40 0.16 -8.05
C ARG A 88 2.16 0.53 -9.50
N HIS A 89 2.59 1.73 -9.90
CA HIS A 89 2.55 2.21 -11.28
C HIS A 89 3.96 2.54 -11.77
N ARG A 90 4.41 1.89 -12.85
CA ARG A 90 5.76 2.11 -13.43
C ARG A 90 6.88 2.12 -12.38
N GLN A 91 6.88 1.10 -11.51
CA GLN A 91 7.83 0.92 -10.40
C GLN A 91 7.69 1.90 -9.23
N GLN A 92 6.77 2.87 -9.27
CA GLN A 92 6.51 3.80 -8.19
C GLN A 92 5.24 3.41 -7.44
N TRP A 93 5.28 3.51 -6.11
CA TRP A 93 4.09 3.35 -5.27
C TRP A 93 3.25 4.63 -5.28
N VAL A 94 1.94 4.47 -5.40
CA VAL A 94 0.94 5.53 -5.25
C VAL A 94 -0.13 5.09 -4.27
N VAL A 95 -0.74 6.05 -3.58
CA VAL A 95 -1.98 5.80 -2.83
C VAL A 95 -3.13 5.76 -3.83
N GLU A 96 -3.81 4.61 -3.91
CA GLU A 96 -4.98 4.44 -4.77
C GLU A 96 -6.22 5.03 -4.09
N GLU A 97 -6.46 4.67 -2.83
CA GLU A 97 -7.60 5.16 -2.06
C GLU A 97 -7.24 5.36 -0.58
N ILE A 98 -7.80 6.40 0.04
CA ILE A 98 -7.73 6.63 1.49
C ILE A 98 -9.10 6.28 2.05
N ALA A 99 -9.13 5.44 3.07
CA ALA A 99 -10.37 5.06 3.73
C ALA A 99 -11.05 6.27 4.37
N CYS A 100 -12.37 6.32 4.24
CA CYS A 100 -13.18 7.27 4.97
C CYS A 100 -13.18 6.92 6.47
N GLY A 101 -12.99 7.93 7.32
CA GLY A 101 -12.91 7.80 8.78
C GLY A 101 -14.08 8.42 9.55
N GLU A 102 -15.08 8.94 8.85
CA GLU A 102 -16.25 9.60 9.43
C GLU A 102 -17.37 8.58 9.75
N GLU A 103 -18.37 8.97 10.56
CA GLU A 103 -19.49 8.07 10.89
C GLU A 103 -20.40 7.80 9.66
N ASP A 104 -20.58 8.81 8.80
CA ASP A 104 -21.47 8.76 7.63
C ASP A 104 -20.71 8.49 6.31
N CYS A 105 -19.79 7.52 6.34
CA CYS A 105 -19.04 7.15 5.14
C CYS A 105 -19.92 6.46 4.08
N PRO A 106 -19.70 6.75 2.77
CA PRO A 106 -20.33 5.98 1.71
C PRO A 106 -20.03 4.48 1.83
N PRO A 107 -21.01 3.59 1.55
CA PRO A 107 -20.80 2.16 1.65
C PRO A 107 -19.61 1.70 0.81
N GLY A 108 -18.72 0.91 1.41
CA GLY A 108 -17.56 0.36 0.71
C GLY A 108 -16.29 1.22 0.76
N THR A 109 -16.34 2.40 1.37
CA THR A 109 -15.20 3.33 1.45
C THR A 109 -14.49 3.33 2.80
N ASP A 110 -15.05 2.67 3.81
CA ASP A 110 -14.44 2.53 5.13
C ASP A 110 -13.20 1.61 5.09
N ALA A 111 -12.41 1.66 6.16
CA ALA A 111 -11.14 0.93 6.23
C ALA A 111 -11.34 -0.60 6.13
N GLU A 112 -12.43 -1.14 6.67
CA GLU A 112 -12.71 -2.57 6.62
C GLU A 112 -13.03 -3.00 5.19
N ALA A 113 -13.88 -2.24 4.50
CA ALA A 113 -14.26 -2.47 3.13
C ALA A 113 -13.05 -2.40 2.19
N LEU A 114 -12.24 -1.36 2.28
CA LEU A 114 -11.03 -1.26 1.48
C LEU A 114 -10.04 -2.39 1.79
N ARG A 115 -9.88 -2.76 3.07
CA ARG A 115 -8.98 -3.84 3.47
C ARG A 115 -9.37 -5.19 2.87
N ARG A 116 -10.67 -5.47 2.69
CA ARG A 116 -11.16 -6.72 2.06
C ARG A 116 -10.69 -6.91 0.62
N HIS A 117 -10.35 -5.84 -0.10
CA HIS A 117 -9.82 -5.92 -1.46
C HIS A 117 -8.30 -6.20 -1.51
N ILE A 118 -7.62 -6.10 -0.37
CA ILE A 118 -6.20 -6.37 -0.21
C ILE A 118 -6.01 -7.76 0.42
N ASP A 119 -6.10 -8.79 -0.41
CA ASP A 119 -5.99 -10.20 -0.03
C ASP A 119 -4.79 -10.88 -0.71
N PRO A 120 -4.05 -11.79 -0.04
CA PRO A 120 -4.08 -12.14 1.38
C PRO A 120 -3.64 -11.06 2.37
N LYS A 121 -4.07 -11.22 3.63
CA LYS A 121 -3.44 -10.55 4.77
C LYS A 121 -1.97 -10.96 4.84
N CYS A 122 -1.08 -10.03 5.18
CA CYS A 122 0.34 -10.35 5.29
C CYS A 122 0.58 -11.46 6.32
N PRO A 123 1.60 -12.31 6.07
CA PRO A 123 2.02 -13.32 7.03
C PRO A 123 2.53 -12.72 8.34
#